data_AF-A0A3S0EEJ9-F1
#
_entry.id   AF-A0A3S0EEJ9-F1
#
_cell.length_a   1.000
_cell.length_b   1.000
_cell.length_c   1.000
_cell.angle_alpha   90.00
_cell.angle_beta   90.00
_cell.angle_gamma   90.00
#
_symmetry.space_group_name_H-M   'P 1'
#
loop_
_entity.id
_entity.type
_entity.pdbx_description
1 polymer ?
#
loop_
_entity_poly.entity_id
_entity_poly.type
_entity_poly.pdbx_seq_one_letter_code
_entity_poly.pdbx_strand_id
1 'polypeptide(L)' 'IYRTRDQARADVFDYIERFYNPRRRHSTIGYLSPMEFEARAG' A
#
# COMPACT_ATOMS: atom_id res chain seq x y z
N ILE A 1 10.36 -14.65 11.99
CA ILE A 1 9.52 -15.76 11.46
C ILE A 1 8.14 -15.62 12.08
N TYR A 2 7.07 -15.59 11.26
CA TYR A 2 5.69 -15.51 11.75
C TYR A 2 5.25 -16.81 12.41
N ARG A 3 4.52 -16.73 13.53
CA ARG A 3 4.03 -17.92 14.25
C ARG A 3 2.72 -18.44 13.67
N THR A 4 1.92 -17.54 13.09
CA THR A 4 0.65 -17.87 12.44
C THR A 4 0.50 -17.12 11.13
N ARG A 5 -0.35 -17.66 10.25
CA ARG A 5 -0.71 -17.02 8.98
C ARG A 5 -1.41 -15.67 9.21
N ASP A 6 -2.16 -15.52 10.29
CA ASP A 6 -2.87 -14.29 10.59
C ASP A 6 -1.92 -13.17 11.03
N GLN A 7 -0.83 -13.48 11.75
CA GLN A 7 0.23 -12.50 12.00
C GLN A 7 0.87 -11.99 10.71
N ALA A 8 1.21 -12.90 9.79
CA ALA A 8 1.77 -12.52 8.50
C ALA A 8 0.81 -11.63 7.68
N ARG A 9 -0.50 -11.95 7.72
CA ARG A 9 -1.54 -11.16 7.04
C ARG A 9 -1.69 -9.77 7.65
N ALA A 10 -1.70 -9.67 8.98
CA ALA A 10 -1.81 -8.39 9.66
C ALA A 10 -0.65 -7.46 9.28
N ASP A 11 0.59 -7.96 9.27
CA ASP A 11 1.75 -7.16 8.91
C ASP A 11 1.73 -6.74 7.43
N VAL A 12 1.30 -7.62 6.52
CA VAL A 12 1.13 -7.27 5.10
C VAL A 12 0.03 -6.23 4.91
N PHE A 13 -1.10 -6.38 5.60
CA PHE A 13 -2.18 -5.41 5.55
C PHE A 13 -1.73 -4.03 6.06
N ASP A 14 -1.06 -4.00 7.22
CA ASP A 14 -0.51 -2.76 7.77
C ASP A 14 0.49 -2.10 6.83
N TYR A 15 1.35 -2.89 6.16
CA TYR A 15 2.24 -2.37 5.13
C TYR A 15 1.48 -1.77 3.95
N ILE A 16 0.47 -2.46 3.44
CA ILE A 16 -0.31 -2.00 2.28
C ILE A 16 -1.04 -0.69 2.61
N GLU A 17 -1.78 -0.66 3.72
CA GLU A 17 -2.65 0.46 4.07
C GLU A 17 -1.89 1.68 4.61
N ARG A 18 -0.82 1.47 5.39
CA ARG A 18 -0.13 2.58 6.08
C ARG A 18 1.07 3.10 5.31
N PHE A 19 1.63 2.31 4.40
CA PHE A 19 2.82 2.69 3.65
C PHE A 19 2.61 2.60 2.14
N TYR A 20 2.19 1.46 1.61
CA TYR A 20 2.16 1.28 0.15
C TYR A 20 1.14 2.22 -0.51
N ASN A 21 -0.15 2.06 -0.20
CA ASN A 21 -1.23 2.81 -0.82
C ASN A 21 -1.11 4.34 -0.62
N PRO A 22 -0.80 4.88 0.59
CA PRO A 22 -0.74 6.33 0.79
C PRO A 22 0.62 6.98 0.49
N ARG A 23 1.73 6.24 0.45
CA ARG A 23 3.08 6.85 0.40
C ARG A 23 3.95 6.34 -0.74
N ARG A 24 3.79 5.11 -1.21
CA ARG A 24 4.69 4.56 -2.24
C ARG A 24 4.39 5.20 -3.59
N ARG A 25 5.31 6.03 -4.07
CA ARG A 25 5.20 6.64 -5.41
C ARG A 25 5.64 5.68 -6.52
N HIS A 26 4.91 5.71 -7.63
CA HIS A 26 5.16 4.88 -8.80
C HIS A 26 5.40 5.75 -10.05
N SER A 27 6.51 5.52 -10.76
CA SER A 27 6.89 6.29 -11.95
C SER A 27 5.88 6.14 -13.10
N THR A 28 5.26 4.96 -13.23
CA THR A 28 4.26 4.66 -14.27
C THR A 28 2.99 5.51 -14.15
N ILE A 29 2.65 5.97 -12.94
CA ILE A 29 1.45 6.81 -12.68
C ILE A 29 1.85 8.24 -12.29
N GLY A 30 2.93 8.75 -12.90
CA GLY A 30 3.33 10.16 -12.72
C GLY A 30 3.90 10.46 -11.34
N TYR A 31 4.55 9.49 -10.70
CA TYR A 31 5.10 9.60 -9.34
C TYR A 31 4.04 9.89 -8.27
N LEU A 32 2.82 9.43 -8.49
CA LEU A 32 1.76 9.44 -7.49
C LEU A 32 1.77 8.16 -6.67
N SER A 33 1.27 8.24 -5.43
CA SER A 33 0.87 7.03 -4.71
C SER A 33 -0.41 6.43 -5.31
N PRO A 34 -0.67 5.12 -5.12
CA PRO A 34 -1.90 4.49 -5.59
C PRO A 34 -3.15 5.26 -5.13
N MET A 35 -3.19 5.65 -3.85
CA MET A 35 -4.33 6.38 -3.30
C MET A 35 -4.52 7.77 -3.94
N GLU A 36 -3.42 8.51 -4.18
CA GLU A 36 -3.49 9.80 -4.88
C GLU A 36 -3.91 9.65 -6.34
N PHE A 37 -3.52 8.57 -6.99
CA PHE A 37 -3.91 8.29 -8.37
C PHE A 37 -5.41 7.99 -8.47
N GLU A 38 -5.93 7.08 -7.64
CA GLU A 38 -7.38 6.78 -7.60
C GLU A 38 -8.21 8.03 -7.26
N ALA A 39 -7.75 8.86 -6.32
CA ALA A 39 -8.44 10.11 -5.95
C ALA A 39 -8.50 11.16 -7.08
N ARG A 40 -7.63 11.07 -8.09
CA ARG A 40 -7.66 11.94 -9.28
C ARG A 40 -8.40 11.32 -10.46
N ALA A 41 -8.61 10.01 -10.44
CA ALA A 41 -9.31 9.27 -11.48
C ALA A 41 -10.84 9.28 -11.28
N GLY A 42 -11.31 9.49 -10.04
CA GLY A 42 -12.70 9.79 -9.71
C GLY A 42 -13.05 11.25 -9.92
#